data_AF-A0A9W6XGE1-F1
#
_entry.id   AF-A0A9W6XGE1-F1
#
_cell.length_a   1.000
_cell.length_b   1.000
_cell.length_c   1.000
_cell.angle_alpha   90.00
_cell.angle_beta   90.00
_cell.angle_gamma   90.00
#
_symmetry.space_group_name_H-M   'P 1'
#
loop_
_entity.id
_entity.type
_entity.pdbx_description
1 polymer ?
#
loop_
_entity_poly.entity_id
_entity_poly.type
_entity_poly.pdbx_seq_one_letter_code
_entity_poly.pdbx_strand_id
1 'polypeptide(L)'
;MDEFVCTNVRLEFLPPNTTAFLQPMDAGIIAAFKRAYRRKQIRWVYNKIKSGEEIKVSNVYNVDQLQAMSWSKEIWQELQGKATIENCFRHTGIVFNGADERSKEETSYGQDLEVEDIIIRAAELSI
;
A
#
# COMPACT_ATOMS: atom_id res chain seq x y z
N MET A 1 7.94 7.21 29.97
CA MET A 1 8.10 7.11 28.50
C MET A 1 8.44 8.50 28.05
N ASP A 2 9.62 8.71 27.46
CA ASP A 2 9.98 10.03 26.93
C ASP A 2 8.99 10.42 25.83
N GLU A 3 8.45 11.62 25.95
CA GLU A 3 7.51 12.20 25.00
C GLU A 3 8.27 12.53 23.71
N PHE A 4 8.01 11.76 22.65
CA PHE A 4 8.63 11.97 21.35
C PHE A 4 8.03 13.22 20.71
N VAL A 5 8.69 14.37 20.87
CA VAL A 5 8.23 15.65 20.31
C VAL A 5 8.71 15.80 18.87
N CYS A 6 7.80 15.59 17.92
CA CYS A 6 8.01 15.98 16.53
C CYS A 6 7.76 17.48 16.36
N THR A 7 8.76 18.24 15.92
CA THR A 7 8.60 19.70 15.69
C THR A 7 7.93 20.05 14.36
N ASN A 8 7.92 19.12 13.40
CA ASN A 8 7.41 19.35 12.03
C ASN A 8 6.49 18.22 11.53
N VAL A 9 6.02 17.34 12.42
CA VAL A 9 5.12 16.24 12.08
C VAL A 9 3.95 16.27 13.04
N ARG A 10 2.74 16.37 12.50
CA ARG A 10 1.49 16.19 13.23
C ARG A 10 1.15 14.71 13.26
N LEU A 11 0.93 14.16 14.45
CA LEU A 11 0.51 12.78 14.63
C LEU A 11 -0.98 12.75 14.96
N GLU A 12 -1.74 12.01 14.17
CA GLU A 12 -3.17 11.79 14.38
C GLU A 12 -3.44 10.33 14.72
N PHE A 13 -4.30 10.08 15.71
CA PHE A 13 -4.70 8.74 16.10
C PHE A 13 -5.99 8.37 15.38
N LEU A 14 -5.98 7.20 14.74
CA LEU A 14 -7.18 6.68 14.10
C LEU A 14 -8.16 6.14 15.17
N PRO A 15 -9.48 6.26 14.93
CA PRO A 15 -10.46 5.62 15.79
C PRO A 15 -10.27 4.09 15.79
N PRO A 16 -10.64 3.40 16.87
CA PRO A 16 -10.51 1.94 16.95
C PRO A 16 -11.24 1.24 15.78
N ASN A 17 -10.70 0.11 15.32
CA ASN A 17 -11.27 -0.73 14.24
C ASN A 17 -11.43 -0.08 12.85
N THR A 18 -10.87 1.12 12.62
CA THR A 18 -11.00 1.83 11.33
C THR A 18 -9.83 1.62 10.37
N THR A 19 -8.82 0.83 10.74
CA THR A 19 -7.59 0.63 9.95
C THR A 19 -7.85 0.27 8.49
N ALA A 20 -8.75 -0.66 8.21
CA ALA A 20 -9.06 -1.08 6.84
C ALA A 20 -9.70 0.04 5.99
N PHE A 21 -10.32 1.03 6.62
CA PHE A 21 -10.99 2.15 5.95
C PHE A 21 -10.10 3.38 5.84
N LEU A 22 -9.36 3.70 6.91
CA LEU A 22 -8.57 4.94 7.00
C LEU A 22 -7.10 4.77 6.65
N GLN A 23 -6.52 3.56 6.65
CA GLN A 23 -5.11 3.39 6.31
C GLN A 23 -4.93 3.06 4.82
N PRO A 24 -4.28 3.93 4.03
CA PRO A 24 -4.06 3.69 2.59
C PRO A 24 -3.30 2.39 2.31
N MET A 25 -2.44 1.97 3.25
CA MET A 25 -1.70 0.71 3.17
C MET A 25 -2.63 -0.50 3.10
N ASP A 26 -3.68 -0.51 3.94
CA ASP A 26 -4.69 -1.57 4.00
C ASP A 26 -5.80 -1.37 2.95
N ALA A 27 -6.01 -0.15 2.47
CA ALA A 27 -6.93 0.17 1.37
C ALA A 27 -6.48 -0.33 -0.01
N GLY A 28 -5.35 -1.06 -0.11
CA GLY A 28 -4.99 -1.80 -1.31
C GLY A 28 -3.51 -1.79 -1.69
N ILE A 29 -2.68 -0.91 -1.11
CA ILE A 29 -1.24 -0.85 -1.43
C ILE A 29 -0.54 -2.16 -1.06
N ILE A 30 -0.80 -2.70 0.15
CA ILE A 30 -0.23 -3.99 0.58
C ILE A 30 -0.68 -5.13 -0.34
N ALA A 31 -1.97 -5.14 -0.73
CA ALA A 31 -2.50 -6.16 -1.63
C ALA A 31 -1.85 -6.11 -3.02
N ALA A 32 -1.70 -4.90 -3.58
CA ALA A 32 -1.03 -4.67 -4.86
C ALA A 32 0.45 -5.10 -4.81
N PHE A 33 1.15 -4.76 -3.73
CA PHE A 33 2.53 -5.16 -3.50
C PHE A 33 2.68 -6.69 -3.42
N LYS A 34 1.87 -7.36 -2.59
CA LYS A 34 1.86 -8.82 -2.44
C LYS A 34 1.58 -9.53 -3.78
N ARG A 35 0.63 -9.01 -4.57
CA ARG A 35 0.34 -9.53 -5.92
C ARG A 35 1.54 -9.40 -6.86
N ALA A 36 2.22 -8.26 -6.84
CA ALA A 36 3.43 -8.04 -7.65
C ALA A 36 4.58 -8.97 -7.22
N TYR A 37 4.78 -9.13 -5.90
CA TYR A 37 5.77 -10.03 -5.34
C TYR A 37 5.53 -11.48 -5.78
N ARG A 38 4.29 -11.96 -5.65
CA ARG A 38 3.92 -13.31 -6.07
C ARG A 38 4.14 -13.54 -7.56
N ARG A 39 3.88 -12.54 -8.42
CA ARG A 39 4.18 -12.62 -9.87
C ARG A 39 5.67 -12.78 -10.14
N LYS A 40 6.54 -12.01 -9.46
CA LYS A 40 8.00 -12.16 -9.59
C LYS A 40 8.45 -13.55 -9.10
N GLN A 41 7.94 -14.01 -7.96
CA GLN A 41 8.25 -15.33 -7.41
C GLN A 41 7.86 -16.48 -8.35
N ILE A 42 6.65 -16.45 -8.94
CA ILE A 42 6.23 -17.47 -9.91
C ILE A 42 7.10 -17.44 -11.18
N ARG A 43 7.42 -16.25 -11.69
CA ARG A 43 8.29 -16.11 -12.87
C ARG A 43 9.70 -16.63 -12.60
N TRP A 44 10.23 -16.37 -11.41
CA TRP A 44 11.53 -16.89 -10.98
C TRP A 44 11.55 -18.42 -10.97
N VAL A 45 10.54 -19.05 -10.37
CA VAL A 45 10.38 -20.52 -10.39
C VAL A 45 10.29 -21.06 -11.82
N TYR A 46 9.45 -20.43 -12.66
CA TYR A 46 9.30 -20.83 -14.05
C TYR A 46 10.63 -20.80 -14.81
N ASN A 47 11.43 -19.76 -14.60
CA ASN A 47 12.74 -19.62 -15.23
C ASN A 47 13.71 -20.71 -14.78
N LYS A 48 13.70 -21.10 -13.50
CA LYS A 48 14.50 -22.21 -12.97
C LYS A 48 14.13 -23.56 -13.59
N ILE A 49 12.82 -23.82 -13.73
CA ILE A 49 12.34 -25.04 -14.39
C ILE A 49 12.81 -25.05 -15.86
N LYS A 50 12.71 -23.91 -16.54
CA LYS A 50 13.13 -23.77 -17.93
C LYS A 50 14.64 -23.91 -18.13
N SER A 51 15.46 -23.48 -17.17
CA SER A 51 16.93 -23.62 -17.21
C SER A 51 17.40 -25.04 -16.87
N GLY A 52 16.51 -25.94 -16.45
CA GLY A 52 16.86 -27.29 -16.03
C GLY A 52 17.56 -27.35 -14.68
N GLU A 53 17.42 -26.31 -13.85
CA GLU A 53 17.91 -26.35 -12.47
C GLU A 53 17.21 -27.46 -11.68
N GLU A 54 17.95 -28.18 -10.86
CA GLU A 54 17.38 -29.19 -9.97
C GLU A 54 16.65 -28.49 -8.81
N ILE A 55 15.31 -28.55 -8.82
CA ILE A 55 14.48 -27.89 -7.81
C ILE A 55 13.86 -28.93 -6.89
N LYS A 56 14.19 -28.85 -5.59
CA LYS A 56 13.49 -29.63 -4.56
C LYS A 56 12.07 -29.08 -4.38
N VAL A 57 11.06 -29.94 -4.53
CA VAL A 57 9.63 -29.58 -4.43
C VAL A 57 9.30 -28.81 -3.14
N SER A 58 9.95 -29.13 -2.02
CA SER A 58 9.73 -28.47 -0.73
C SER A 58 10.19 -27.00 -0.69
N ASN A 59 11.13 -26.59 -1.55
CA ASN A 59 11.81 -25.30 -1.48
C ASN A 59 11.65 -24.46 -2.75
N VAL A 60 10.74 -24.86 -3.65
CA VAL A 60 10.57 -24.25 -4.98
C VAL A 60 10.40 -22.73 -4.90
N TYR A 61 9.70 -22.23 -3.88
CA TYR A 61 9.41 -20.82 -3.71
C TYR A 61 10.38 -20.07 -2.78
N ASN A 62 11.37 -20.76 -2.21
CA ASN A 62 12.30 -20.15 -1.28
C ASN A 62 13.20 -19.17 -2.01
N VAL A 63 13.31 -17.97 -1.48
CA VAL A 63 14.19 -16.92 -1.99
C VAL A 63 15.06 -16.44 -0.84
N ASP A 64 16.31 -16.12 -1.13
CA ASP A 64 17.18 -15.49 -0.15
C ASP A 64 16.74 -14.04 0.14
N GLN A 65 17.24 -13.50 1.24
CA GLN A 65 16.88 -12.17 1.70
C GLN A 65 17.28 -11.08 0.70
N LEU A 66 18.43 -11.21 0.05
CA LEU A 66 18.92 -10.21 -0.92
C LEU A 66 17.98 -10.15 -2.14
N GLN A 67 17.57 -11.31 -2.66
CA GLN A 67 16.63 -11.41 -3.76
C GLN A 67 15.26 -10.83 -3.37
N ALA A 68 14.77 -11.12 -2.16
CA ALA A 68 13.52 -10.60 -1.65
C ALA A 68 13.55 -9.06 -1.48
N MET A 69 14.67 -8.50 -1.01
CA MET A 69 14.87 -7.06 -0.90
C MET A 69 14.95 -6.38 -2.28
N SER A 70 15.67 -7.00 -3.23
CA SER A 70 15.75 -6.51 -4.61
C SER A 70 14.36 -6.43 -5.25
N TRP A 71 13.58 -7.51 -5.16
CA TRP A 71 12.21 -7.51 -5.68
C TRP A 71 11.33 -6.48 -5.00
N SER A 72 11.45 -6.34 -3.69
CA SER A 72 10.69 -5.34 -2.93
C SER A 72 10.96 -3.93 -3.42
N LYS A 73 12.23 -3.58 -3.66
CA LYS A 73 12.64 -2.28 -4.22
C LYS A 73 12.07 -2.06 -5.61
N GLU A 74 12.21 -3.03 -6.51
CA GLU A 74 11.68 -2.96 -7.88
C GLU A 74 10.16 -2.79 -7.88
N ILE A 75 9.45 -3.59 -7.08
CA ILE A 75 7.98 -3.52 -6.97
C ILE A 75 7.56 -2.15 -6.47
N TRP A 76 8.24 -1.62 -5.46
CA TRP A 76 7.93 -0.29 -4.94
C TRP A 76 8.08 0.77 -6.02
N GLN A 77 9.19 0.76 -6.76
CA GLN A 77 9.42 1.66 -7.89
C GLN A 77 8.36 1.51 -8.99
N GLU A 78 7.96 0.27 -9.34
CA GLU A 78 6.88 0.01 -10.29
C GLU A 78 5.50 0.50 -9.80
N LEU A 79 5.26 0.54 -8.49
CA LEU A 79 4.00 1.03 -7.91
C LEU A 79 3.93 2.56 -7.88
N GLN A 80 5.06 3.26 -7.75
CA GLN A 80 5.09 4.73 -7.77
C GLN A 80 4.55 5.32 -9.08
N GLY A 81 4.70 4.61 -10.21
CA GLY A 81 4.20 5.05 -11.51
C GLY A 81 2.73 4.69 -11.78
N LYS A 82 1.96 4.24 -10.78
CA LYS A 82 0.58 3.78 -10.95
C LYS A 82 -0.38 4.59 -10.08
N ALA A 83 -1.59 4.79 -10.60
CA ALA A 83 -2.68 5.41 -9.85
C ALA A 83 -3.15 4.58 -8.63
N THR A 84 -2.64 3.36 -8.41
CA THR A 84 -3.05 2.52 -7.26
C THR A 84 -2.79 3.21 -5.93
N ILE A 85 -1.63 3.84 -5.75
CA ILE A 85 -1.30 4.52 -4.49
C ILE A 85 -2.26 5.69 -4.30
N GLU A 86 -2.37 6.57 -5.29
CA GLU A 86 -3.28 7.72 -5.28
C GLU A 86 -4.74 7.31 -5.02
N ASN A 87 -5.21 6.25 -5.67
CA ASN A 87 -6.56 5.73 -5.50
C ASN A 87 -6.80 5.19 -4.08
N CYS A 88 -5.81 4.53 -3.47
CA CYS A 88 -5.92 4.07 -2.08
C CYS A 88 -6.02 5.26 -1.11
N PHE A 89 -5.19 6.28 -1.28
CA PHE A 89 -5.28 7.52 -0.48
C PHE A 89 -6.64 8.20 -0.68
N ARG A 90 -7.07 8.40 -1.93
CA ARG A 90 -8.39 8.97 -2.26
C ARG A 90 -9.54 8.15 -1.66
N HIS A 91 -9.45 6.82 -1.67
CA HIS A 91 -10.46 5.94 -1.10
C HIS A 91 -10.62 6.13 0.42
N THR A 92 -9.50 6.31 1.13
CA THR A 92 -9.51 6.59 2.58
C THR A 92 -9.96 8.00 2.93
N GLY A 93 -10.15 8.87 1.93
CA GLY A 93 -10.38 10.30 2.12
C GLY A 93 -9.12 11.08 2.49
N ILE A 94 -8.01 10.43 2.86
CA ILE A 94 -6.74 11.09 3.15
C ILE A 94 -6.15 11.58 1.82
N VAL A 95 -6.48 12.81 1.44
CA VAL A 95 -6.19 13.33 0.10
C VAL A 95 -4.69 13.56 -0.09
N PHE A 96 -4.17 13.12 -1.23
CA PHE A 96 -2.89 13.58 -1.74
C PHE A 96 -3.13 14.90 -2.47
N ASN A 97 -3.08 16.03 -1.77
CA ASN A 97 -3.15 17.36 -2.40
C ASN A 97 -1.82 17.66 -3.13
N GLY A 98 -1.53 16.87 -4.16
CA GLY A 98 -0.64 17.27 -5.25
C GLY A 98 -1.53 17.80 -6.36
N ALA A 99 -1.46 19.11 -6.64
CA ALA A 99 -2.20 19.73 -7.72
C ALA A 99 -1.97 18.97 -9.04
N ASP A 100 -2.95 18.18 -9.49
CA ASP A 100 -2.97 17.65 -10.85
C ASP A 100 -4.42 17.35 -11.27
N GLU A 101 -4.89 18.08 -12.28
CA GLU A 101 -6.25 18.06 -12.85
C GLU A 101 -6.57 16.77 -13.63
N ARG A 102 -6.17 15.59 -13.13
CA ARG A 102 -6.16 14.36 -13.94
C ARG A 102 -7.17 13.27 -13.61
N SER A 103 -8.04 13.42 -12.61
CA SER A 103 -9.07 12.41 -12.36
C SER A 103 -10.45 12.84 -12.86
N LYS A 104 -10.84 12.33 -14.04
CA LYS A 104 -12.24 12.22 -14.48
C LYS A 104 -12.84 10.94 -13.89
N GLU A 105 -13.13 10.94 -12.60
CA GLU A 105 -14.03 9.95 -11.99
C GLU A 105 -14.58 10.58 -10.69
N GLU A 106 -15.91 10.70 -10.61
CA GLU A 106 -16.61 11.20 -9.41
C GLU A 106 -16.42 10.19 -8.28
N THR A 107 -15.47 10.47 -7.38
CA THR A 107 -15.46 9.84 -6.08
C THR A 107 -16.54 10.47 -5.20
N SER A 108 -17.21 9.66 -4.37
CA SER A 108 -18.28 10.07 -3.45
C SER A 108 -17.90 11.20 -2.47
N TYR A 109 -16.62 11.56 -2.36
CA TYR A 109 -16.10 12.60 -1.48
C TYR A 109 -15.69 13.80 -2.34
N GLY A 110 -16.66 14.67 -2.64
CA GLY A 110 -16.50 15.84 -3.54
C GLY A 110 -16.07 17.14 -2.85
N GLN A 111 -15.51 17.10 -1.64
CA GLN A 111 -15.06 18.29 -0.91
C GLN A 111 -13.72 18.00 -0.21
N ASP A 112 -12.84 18.99 -0.18
CA ASP A 112 -11.61 18.99 0.62
C ASP A 112 -12.00 18.85 2.10
N LEU A 113 -11.95 17.62 2.63
CA LEU A 113 -12.21 17.33 4.03
C LEU A 113 -10.87 17.26 4.77
N GLU A 114 -10.78 17.95 5.89
CA GLU A 114 -9.61 17.85 6.76
C GLU A 114 -9.51 16.42 7.34
N VAL A 115 -8.30 15.98 7.65
CA VAL A 115 -8.04 14.62 8.18
C VAL A 115 -8.86 14.37 9.45
N GLU A 116 -9.06 15.39 10.28
CA GLU A 116 -9.87 15.32 11.49
C GLU A 116 -11.35 15.07 11.19
N ASP A 117 -11.91 15.69 10.16
CA ASP A 117 -13.31 15.49 9.78
C ASP A 117 -13.55 14.05 9.32
N ILE A 118 -12.55 13.46 8.64
CA ILE A 118 -12.59 12.07 8.19
C ILE A 118 -12.50 11.12 9.40
N ILE A 119 -11.61 11.41 10.34
CA ILE A 119 -11.45 10.65 11.59
C ILE A 119 -12.74 10.69 12.42
N ILE A 120 -13.36 11.87 12.58
CA ILE A 120 -14.60 12.04 13.33
C ILE A 120 -15.73 11.22 12.69
N ARG A 121 -15.92 11.33 11.37
CA ARG A 121 -16.95 10.56 10.64
C ARG A 121 -16.72 9.06 10.74
N ALA A 122 -15.48 8.61 10.64
CA ALA A 122 -15.14 7.19 10.77
C ALA A 122 -15.40 6.66 12.19
N ALA A 123 -15.21 7.50 13.22
CA ALA A 123 -15.57 7.15 14.59
C ALA A 123 -17.10 7.04 14.77
N GLU A 124 -17.88 7.89 14.10
CA GLU A 124 -19.34 7.83 14.12
C GLU A 124 -19.91 6.61 13.38
N LEU A 125 -19.18 6.11 12.38
CA LEU A 125 -19.52 4.91 11.60
C LEU A 125 -19.20 3.57 12.31
N SER A 126 -18.78 3.60 13.58
CA SER A 126 -18.38 2.42 14.36
C SER A 126 -19.36 1.24 14.23
N ILE A 127 -18.98 0.24 13.43
CA ILE A 127 -19.50 -1.15 13.38
C ILE A 127 -18.65 -2.01 14.32
#